data_AF-A0A7X5L404-F1
#
_entry.id   AF-A0A7X5L404-F1
#
_cell.length_a   1.000
_cell.length_b   1.000
_cell.length_c   1.000
_cell.angle_alpha   90.00
_cell.angle_beta   90.00
_cell.angle_gamma   90.00
#
_symmetry.space_group_name_H-M   'P 1'
#
loop_
_entity.id
_entity.type
_entity.pdbx_description
1 polymer ?
#
loop_
_entity_poly.entity_id
_entity_poly.type
_entity_poly.pdbx_seq_one_letter_code
_entity_poly.pdbx_strand_id
1 'polypeptide(L)'
;MENAGKENFELAMLDDYMMLYTSSRIDRNTVPENLFCYDVRHDDDCQGIACEIKPHVLVNHWGTILSKTEIPMTEGGSYYPREDMNYLGETLTVEEYMRLDMRQDGVQEENGQDRMEL
;
A
#
# COMPACT_ATOMS: atom_id res chain seq x y z
N MET A 1 -4.78 -3.58 19.29
CA MET A 1 -5.04 -3.03 17.95
C MET A 1 -5.24 -1.54 18.15
N GLU A 2 -4.51 -0.74 17.39
CA GLU A 2 -4.51 0.72 17.49
C GLU A 2 -5.66 1.34 16.69
N ASN A 3 -6.07 2.53 17.08
CA ASN A 3 -7.11 3.28 16.38
C ASN A 3 -6.52 4.00 15.17
N ALA A 4 -7.01 3.70 13.96
CA ALA A 4 -6.51 4.27 12.71
C ALA A 4 -6.55 5.81 12.69
N GLY A 5 -7.59 6.41 13.26
CA GLY A 5 -7.74 7.87 13.30
C GLY A 5 -6.84 8.57 14.32
N LYS A 6 -6.09 7.84 15.15
CA LYS A 6 -5.16 8.38 16.16
C LYS A 6 -3.71 7.99 15.94
N GLU A 7 -3.48 6.98 15.11
CA GLU A 7 -2.15 6.48 14.79
C GLU A 7 -1.44 7.43 13.82
N ASN A 8 -0.12 7.54 13.98
CA ASN A 8 0.76 8.18 13.02
C ASN A 8 1.38 7.12 12.12
N PHE A 9 1.25 7.29 10.82
CA PHE A 9 1.71 6.34 9.83
C PHE A 9 2.88 6.91 9.04
N GLU A 10 3.80 6.06 8.65
CA GLU A 10 4.83 6.40 7.67
C GLU A 10 4.23 6.36 6.26
N LEU A 11 4.50 7.40 5.48
CA LEU A 11 4.12 7.42 4.07
C LEU A 11 5.10 6.54 3.28
N ALA A 12 4.56 5.60 2.50
CA ALA A 12 5.35 4.67 1.71
C ALA A 12 4.76 4.45 0.31
N MET A 13 5.62 3.97 -0.58
CA MET A 13 5.26 3.46 -1.91
C MET A 13 5.48 1.96 -1.93
N LEU A 14 4.50 1.21 -2.42
CA LEU A 14 4.61 -0.20 -2.73
C LEU A 14 4.22 -0.38 -4.19
N ASP A 15 5.19 -0.74 -5.03
CA ASP A 15 5.04 -0.68 -6.48
C ASP A 15 4.51 0.72 -6.90
N ASP A 16 3.33 0.78 -7.50
CA ASP A 16 2.70 2.02 -7.99
C ASP A 16 1.69 2.61 -6.98
N TYR A 17 1.59 2.04 -5.78
CA TYR A 17 0.59 2.41 -4.78
C TYR A 17 1.21 3.23 -3.65
N MET A 18 0.75 4.47 -3.51
CA MET A 18 1.04 5.30 -2.34
C MET A 18 0.14 4.91 -1.18
N MET A 19 0.72 4.62 -0.02
CA MET A 19 0.00 4.11 1.14
C MET A 19 0.59 4.61 2.46
N LEU A 20 -0.22 4.51 3.51
CA LEU A 20 0.22 4.65 4.88
C LEU A 20 0.67 3.30 5.42
N TYR A 21 1.77 3.28 6.17
CA TYR A 21 2.31 2.11 6.84
C TYR A 21 2.47 2.36 8.34
N THR A 22 2.24 1.33 9.14
CA THR A 22 2.66 1.27 10.55
C THR A 22 3.02 -0.16 10.91
N SER A 23 4.00 -0.35 11.80
CA SER A 23 4.29 -1.67 12.37
C SER A 23 3.20 -2.15 13.35
N SER A 24 2.33 -1.24 13.81
CA SER A 24 1.20 -1.55 14.67
C SER A 24 0.11 -2.35 13.94
N ARG A 25 -0.66 -3.14 14.69
CA ARG A 25 -1.91 -3.72 14.20
C ARG A 25 -3.04 -2.71 14.36
N ILE A 26 -3.78 -2.41 13.30
CA ILE A 26 -4.90 -1.46 13.34
C ILE A 26 -6.24 -2.15 13.59
N ASP A 27 -7.11 -1.51 14.38
CA ASP A 27 -8.51 -1.89 14.50
C ASP A 27 -9.27 -1.46 13.25
N ARG A 28 -9.65 -2.44 12.43
CA ARG A 28 -10.31 -2.23 11.14
C ARG A 28 -11.66 -1.53 11.25
N ASN A 29 -12.33 -1.60 12.41
CA ASN A 29 -13.58 -0.87 12.64
C ASN A 29 -13.37 0.64 12.74
N THR A 30 -12.11 1.08 12.92
CA THR A 30 -11.74 2.50 13.03
C THR A 30 -11.17 3.05 11.72
N VAL A 31 -10.99 2.21 10.70
CA VAL A 31 -10.53 2.62 9.37
C VAL A 31 -11.70 3.28 8.62
N PRO A 32 -11.50 4.47 8.01
CA PRO A 32 -12.52 5.09 7.17
C PRO A 32 -12.93 4.20 5.98
N GLU A 33 -14.21 4.25 5.60
CA GLU A 33 -14.78 3.39 4.54
C GLU A 33 -14.16 3.59 3.15
N ASN A 34 -13.49 4.72 2.92
CA ASN A 34 -12.82 5.05 1.66
C ASN A 34 -11.34 4.64 1.63
N LEU A 35 -10.87 3.88 2.63
CA LEU A 35 -9.55 3.30 2.66
C LEU A 35 -9.62 1.78 2.71
N PHE A 36 -8.72 1.17 1.94
CA PHE A 36 -8.48 -0.25 2.00
C PHE A 36 -7.40 -0.54 3.06
N CYS A 37 -7.61 -1.60 3.86
CA CYS A 37 -6.70 -1.98 4.94
C CYS A 37 -6.18 -3.39 4.72
N TYR A 38 -4.85 -3.52 4.70
CA TYR A 38 -4.16 -4.79 4.48
C TYR A 38 -3.04 -4.98 5.50
N ASP A 39 -2.68 -6.22 5.74
CA ASP A 39 -1.54 -6.58 6.56
C ASP A 39 -0.37 -6.99 5.66
N VAL A 40 0.83 -6.58 6.04
CA VAL A 40 2.09 -6.96 5.39
C VAL A 40 2.72 -8.11 6.17
N ARG A 41 3.11 -9.16 5.45
CA ARG A 41 3.85 -10.30 5.98
C ARG A 41 5.31 -10.21 5.54
N HIS A 42 6.19 -10.54 6.49
CA HIS A 42 7.63 -10.71 6.30
C HIS A 42 7.95 -12.23 6.20
N ASP A 43 9.00 -12.61 5.46
CA ASP A 43 9.48 -14.00 5.38
C ASP A 43 9.85 -14.62 6.75
N ASP A 44 9.95 -15.95 6.83
CA ASP A 44 10.38 -16.61 8.06
C ASP A 44 11.90 -16.47 8.34
N ASP A 45 12.67 -15.97 7.36
CA ASP A 45 14.14 -15.92 7.37
C ASP A 45 14.71 -14.58 7.84
N CYS A 46 13.88 -13.69 8.39
CA CYS A 46 14.32 -12.38 8.94
C CYS A 46 15.11 -11.52 7.93
N GLN A 47 14.81 -11.61 6.63
CA GLN A 47 15.55 -10.84 5.60
C GLN A 47 15.00 -9.41 5.39
N GLY A 48 13.86 -9.06 5.98
CA GLY A 48 13.33 -7.68 5.96
C GLY A 48 12.63 -7.26 4.66
N ILE A 49 12.19 -8.24 3.85
CA ILE A 49 11.50 -8.01 2.58
C ILE A 49 9.97 -8.07 2.79
N ALA A 50 9.24 -7.18 2.13
CA ALA A 50 7.78 -7.19 2.09
C ALA A 50 7.31 -8.34 1.19
N CYS A 51 7.10 -9.54 1.76
CA CYS A 51 6.92 -10.74 0.95
C CYS A 51 5.48 -10.97 0.48
N GLU A 52 4.49 -10.56 1.27
CA GLU A 52 3.08 -10.83 0.95
C GLU A 52 2.17 -9.80 1.60
N ILE A 53 1.25 -9.25 0.82
CA ILE A 53 0.15 -8.40 1.30
C ILE A 53 -1.13 -9.23 1.32
N LYS A 54 -1.86 -9.19 2.43
CA LYS A 54 -3.14 -9.90 2.57
C LYS A 54 -4.17 -9.03 3.26
N PRO A 55 -5.47 -9.36 3.15
CA PRO A 55 -6.49 -8.75 3.97
C PRO A 55 -6.20 -8.94 5.45
N HIS A 56 -5.70 -10.09 5.90
CA HIS A 56 -5.35 -10.33 7.31
C HIS A 56 -4.18 -11.30 7.43
N VAL A 57 -3.22 -10.99 8.31
CA VAL A 57 -2.05 -11.82 8.62
C VAL A 57 -2.04 -12.16 10.12
N LEU A 58 -2.18 -13.45 10.43
CA LEU A 58 -2.17 -13.96 11.81
C LEU A 58 -0.74 -14.14 12.34
N VAL A 59 0.18 -14.63 11.52
CA VAL A 59 1.56 -15.00 11.90
C VAL A 59 2.55 -14.27 10.98
N ASN A 60 3.65 -13.78 11.55
CA ASN A 60 4.67 -12.93 10.88
C ASN A 60 4.10 -11.61 10.34
N HIS A 61 3.24 -10.98 11.14
CA HIS A 61 2.79 -9.61 10.84
C HIS A 61 3.96 -8.65 10.98
N TRP A 62 4.29 -7.99 9.88
CA TRP A 62 5.32 -6.96 9.83
C TRP A 62 4.71 -5.58 10.07
N GLY A 63 3.55 -5.33 9.48
CA GLY A 63 2.84 -4.08 9.65
C GLY A 63 1.47 -4.07 8.98
N THR A 64 0.78 -2.95 9.11
CA THR A 64 -0.51 -2.67 8.48
C THR A 64 -0.34 -1.54 7.49
N ILE A 65 -0.96 -1.68 6.31
CA ILE A 65 -1.01 -0.63 5.29
C ILE A 65 -2.43 -0.14 5.05
N LEU A 66 -2.58 1.15 4.81
CA LEU A 66 -3.83 1.78 4.36
C LEU A 66 -3.63 2.43 2.99
N SER A 67 -4.48 2.08 2.03
CA SER A 67 -4.40 2.58 0.65
C SER A 67 -5.72 3.21 0.22
N LYS A 68 -5.67 4.30 -0.55
CA LYS A 68 -6.85 4.87 -1.23
C LYS A 68 -7.32 4.00 -2.40
N THR A 69 -6.43 3.20 -2.96
CA THR A 69 -6.70 2.35 -4.13
C THR A 69 -6.68 0.89 -3.71
N GLU A 70 -7.61 0.11 -4.26
CA GLU A 70 -7.62 -1.34 -4.04
C GLU A 70 -6.39 -1.97 -4.67
N ILE A 71 -5.72 -2.86 -3.93
CA ILE A 71 -4.56 -3.59 -4.44
C ILE A 71 -5.10 -4.85 -5.13
N PRO A 72 -4.74 -5.13 -6.40
CA PRO A 72 -5.28 -6.24 -7.17
C PRO A 72 -4.73 -7.57 -6.65
N MET A 73 -5.44 -8.18 -5.70
CA MET A 73 -5.07 -9.47 -5.15
C MET A 73 -5.29 -10.61 -6.15
N THR A 74 -4.48 -11.64 -6.01
CA THR A 74 -4.70 -12.94 -6.67
C THR A 74 -6.00 -13.60 -6.19
N GLU A 75 -6.49 -14.62 -6.89
CA GLU A 75 -7.66 -15.42 -6.45
C GLU A 75 -7.49 -16.01 -5.04
N GLY A 76 -6.24 -16.21 -4.59
CA GLY A 76 -5.91 -16.68 -3.24
C GLY A 76 -5.95 -15.60 -2.15
N GLY A 77 -6.28 -14.35 -2.48
CA GLY A 77 -6.34 -13.23 -1.52
C GLY A 77 -4.95 -12.74 -1.08
N SER A 78 -3.97 -12.87 -1.97
CA SER A 78 -2.58 -12.43 -1.73
C SER A 78 -2.12 -11.51 -2.86
N TYR A 79 -1.33 -10.51 -2.50
CA TYR A 79 -0.56 -9.68 -3.43
C TYR A 79 0.93 -9.81 -3.11
N TYR A 80 1.75 -9.96 -4.15
CA TYR A 80 3.20 -10.11 -4.04
C TYR A 80 3.85 -8.88 -4.66
N PRO A 81 4.45 -7.99 -3.85
CA PRO A 81 5.13 -6.81 -4.35
C PRO A 81 6.26 -7.17 -5.31
N ARG A 82 6.51 -6.35 -6.34
CA ARG A 82 7.64 -6.58 -7.26
C ARG A 82 8.95 -6.10 -6.66
N GLU A 83 8.88 -5.04 -5.87
CA GLU A 83 9.99 -4.42 -5.15
C GLU A 83 9.67 -4.26 -3.66
N ASP A 84 10.70 -3.97 -2.87
CA ASP A 84 10.55 -3.64 -1.47
C ASP A 84 9.75 -2.34 -1.26
N MET A 85 9.09 -2.25 -0.11
CA MET A 85 8.37 -1.04 0.27
C MET A 85 9.33 0.14 0.46
N ASN A 86 9.09 1.22 -0.28
CA ASN A 86 9.92 2.42 -0.26
C ASN A 86 9.30 3.47 0.68
N TYR A 87 9.98 3.77 1.78
CA TYR A 87 9.55 4.74 2.79
C TYR A 87 9.94 6.16 2.36
N LEU A 88 8.97 7.07 2.31
CA LEU A 88 9.20 8.45 1.86
C LEU A 88 9.74 9.38 2.96
N GLY A 89 9.85 8.87 4.20
CA GLY A 89 10.36 9.63 5.36
C GLY A 89 9.39 10.66 5.92
N GLU A 90 8.16 10.70 5.41
CA GLU A 90 7.07 11.52 5.94
C GLU A 90 6.19 10.70 6.87
N THR A 91 5.63 11.36 7.88
CA THR A 91 4.66 10.77 8.80
C THR A 91 3.35 11.53 8.71
N LEU A 92 2.26 10.81 8.51
CA LEU A 92 0.92 11.37 8.32
C LEU A 92 -0.11 10.65 9.16
N THR A 93 -1.12 11.40 9.57
CA THR A 93 -2.39 10.85 10.05
C THR A 93 -3.26 10.40 8.88
N VAL A 94 -4.26 9.57 9.16
CA VAL A 94 -5.28 9.19 8.16
C VAL A 94 -5.96 10.42 7.55
N GLU A 95 -6.25 11.45 8.34
CA GLU A 95 -6.90 12.67 7.85
C GLU A 95 -6.02 13.44 6.84
N GLU A 96 -4.73 13.59 7.14
CA GLU A 96 -3.77 14.25 6.25
C GLU A 96 -3.58 13.46 4.95
N TYR A 97 -3.41 12.14 5.08
CA TYR A 97 -3.33 11.26 3.92
C TYR A 97 -4.56 11.37 3.03
N MET A 98 -5.77 11.41 3.60
CA MET A 98 -7.00 11.60 2.84
C MET A 98 -7.03 12.91 2.04
N ARG A 99 -6.45 13.98 2.58
CA ARG A 99 -6.36 15.30 1.92
C ARG A 99 -5.24 15.40 0.89
N LEU A 100 -4.29 14.46 0.87
CA LEU A 100 -3.27 14.43 -0.19
C LEU A 100 -3.94 14.19 -1.55
N ASP A 101 -3.95 15.23 -2.38
CA ASP A 101 -4.33 15.13 -3.77
C ASP A 101 -3.26 14.36 -4.51
N MET A 102 -3.52 13.08 -4.78
CA MET A 102 -2.73 12.31 -5.73
C MET A 102 -3.03 12.84 -7.13
N ARG A 103 -2.31 13.88 -7.57
CA ARG A 103 -2.20 14.15 -9.01
C ARG A 103 -1.44 12.96 -9.59
N GLN A 104 -2.19 12.00 -10.11
CA GLN A 104 -1.62 10.99 -11.00
C GLN A 104 -1.20 11.74 -12.26
N ASP A 105 0.05 12.18 -12.33
CA ASP A 105 0.66 12.52 -13.61
C ASP A 105 0.80 11.20 -14.37
N GLY A 106 -0.28 10.84 -15.06
CA GLY A 106 -0.39 9.63 -15.86
C GLY A 106 0.78 9.55 -16.82
N VAL A 107 1.36 8.35 -16.87
CA VAL A 107 2.23 7.88 -17.94
C VAL A 107 1.65 8.33 -19.28
N GLN A 108 2.38 9.18 -20.01
CA GLN A 108 2.10 9.42 -21.42
C GLN A 108 2.50 8.15 -22.17
N GLU A 109 1.52 7.33 -22.53
CA GLU A 109 1.70 6.37 -23.61
C GLU A 109 1.84 7.14 -24.93
N GLU A 110 3.07 7.20 -25.43
CA GLU A 110 3.38 7.72 -26.75
C GLU A 110 2.83 6.76 -27.82
N ASN A 111 1.60 7.00 -28.26
CA ASN A 111 1.04 6.39 -29.46
C ASN A 111 1.82 6.86 -30.70
N GLY A 112 2.78 6.06 -31.14
CA GLY A 112 3.45 6.19 -32.44
C GLY A 112 2.92 5.21 -33.47
N GLN A 113 1.65 5.36 -33.90
CA GLN A 113 1.19 4.83 -35.19
C GLN A 113 1.51 5.83 -36.30
N ASP A 114 2.49 5.51 -37.13
CA ASP A 114 2.58 5.89 -38.55
C ASP A 114 3.79 5.13 -39.12
N ARG A 115 3.81 4.48 -40.28
CA ARG A 115 2.90 4.43 -41.42
C ARG A 115 3.42 3.28 -42.30
N MET A 116 2.58 2.35 -42.72
CA MET A 116 2.88 1.47 -43.85
C MET A 116 2.32 2.16 -45.10
N GLU A 117 3.19 2.61 -46.01
CA GLU A 117 2.97 3.07 -47.40
C GLU A 117 4.37 3.57 -47.87
N LEU A 118 5.09 3.05 -48.85
CA LEU A 118 4.90 2.09 -49.95
C LEU A 118 6.24 1.37 -50.19
#